data_AF-A0A9E4H4E4-F1
#
_entry.id   AF-A0A9E4H4E4-F1
#
_cell.length_a   1.000
_cell.length_b   1.000
_cell.length_c   1.000
_cell.angle_alpha   90.00
_cell.angle_beta   90.00
_cell.angle_gamma   90.00
#
_symmetry.space_group_name_H-M   'P 1'
#
loop_
_entity.id
_entity.type
_entity.pdbx_description
1 polymer ?
#
loop_
_entity_poly.entity_id
_entity_poly.type
_entity_poly.pdbx_seq_one_letter_code
_entity_poly.pdbx_strand_id
1 'polypeptide(L)' 'MENIKWPILLATGYLGVYAMSPYLNIPAFTSLLFILSLIPVFWMVYKVLKDGVESDKHWDEGHFYDHP' A
#
# COMPACT_ATOMS: atom_id res chain seq x y z
N MET A 1 -14.11 3.34 -4.06
CA MET A 1 -13.15 2.43 -3.40
C MET A 1 -12.93 1.10 -4.13
N GLU A 2 -13.82 0.63 -5.02
CA GLU A 2 -13.66 -0.67 -5.69
C GLU A 2 -12.37 -0.79 -6.53
N ASN A 3 -11.93 0.30 -7.17
CA ASN A 3 -10.73 0.31 -8.02
C ASN A 3 -9.40 0.24 -7.23
N ILE A 4 -9.42 0.55 -5.93
CA ILE A 4 -8.20 0.62 -5.08
C ILE A 4 -8.04 -0.64 -4.20
N LYS A 5 -9.11 -1.44 -4.04
CA LYS A 5 -9.07 -2.69 -3.25
C LYS A 5 -8.00 -3.67 -3.74
N TRP A 6 -7.89 -3.87 -5.05
CA TRP A 6 -6.91 -4.80 -5.62
C TRP A 6 -5.45 -4.37 -5.36
N PRO A 7 -5.07 -3.11 -5.67
CA PRO A 7 -3.75 -2.59 -5.33
C PRO A 7 -3.40 -2.77 -3.84
N ILE A 8 -4.35 -2.49 -2.94
CA ILE A 8 -4.16 -2.65 -1.50
C ILE A 8 -3.90 -4.12 -1.15
N LEU A 9 -4.74 -5.05 -1.62
CA LEU A 9 -4.59 -6.48 -1.30
C LEU A 9 -3.24 -7.04 -1.77
N LEU A 10 -2.78 -6.64 -2.96
CA LEU A 10 -1.47 -7.05 -3.48
C LEU A 10 -0.32 -6.49 -2.65
N ALA A 11 -0.39 -5.21 -2.27
CA ALA A 11 0.60 -4.59 -1.40
C ALA A 11 0.63 -5.24 -0.01
N THR A 12 -0.53 -5.52 0.59
CA THR A 12 -0.64 -6.22 1.88
C THR A 12 -0.10 -7.64 1.81
N GLY A 13 -0.43 -8.39 0.75
CA GLY A 13 0.10 -9.74 0.55
C GLY A 13 1.62 -9.76 0.41
N TYR A 14 2.17 -8.83 -0.37
CA TYR A 14 3.62 -8.64 -0.48
C TYR A 14 4.27 -8.34 0.89
N LEU A 15 3.65 -7.46 1.68
CA LEU A 15 4.13 -7.11 3.02
C LEU A 15 4.10 -8.31 3.97
N GLY A 16 3.09 -9.17 3.86
CA GLY A 16 3.01 -10.42 4.60
C GLY A 16 4.17 -11.37 4.24
N VAL A 17 4.47 -11.55 2.96
CA VAL A 17 5.62 -12.36 2.52
C VAL A 17 6.94 -11.76 3.03
N TYR A 18 7.08 -10.44 2.94
CA TYR A 18 8.27 -9.75 3.44
C TYR A 18 8.43 -9.92 4.96
N ALA A 19 7.35 -9.78 5.74
CA ALA A 19 7.37 -9.96 7.18
C ALA A 19 7.71 -11.41 7.60
N MET A 20 7.29 -12.39 6.79
CA MET A 20 7.61 -13.81 7.04
C MET A 20 9.02 -14.20 6.59
N SER A 21 9.64 -13.44 5.68
CA SER A 21 10.92 -13.78 5.07
C SER A 21 12.11 -13.97 6.06
N PRO A 22 12.24 -13.22 7.17
CA PRO A 22 13.32 -13.42 8.12
C PRO A 22 13.26 -14.77 8.84
N TYR A 23 12.05 -15.31 9.03
CA TYR A 23 11.84 -16.59 9.72
C TYR A 23 12.28 -17.81 8.87
N LEU A 24 12.48 -17.61 7.57
CA LEU A 24 12.97 -18.66 6.67
C LEU A 24 14.50 -18.84 6.75
N ASN A 25 15.22 -17.97 7.47
CA ASN A 25 16.70 -17.99 7.56
C ASN A 25 17.41 -17.96 6.20
N ILE A 26 16.83 -17.26 5.22
CA ILE A 26 17.44 -17.02 3.89
C ILE A 26 17.68 -15.52 3.72
N PRO A 27 18.85 -14.99 4.15
CA PRO A 27 19.11 -13.55 4.11
C PRO A 27 19.00 -12.95 2.70
N ALA A 28 19.51 -13.67 1.69
CA ALA A 28 19.43 -13.26 0.29
C ALA A 28 17.98 -13.04 -0.19
N PHE A 29 17.03 -13.83 0.32
CA PHE A 29 15.62 -13.70 -0.02
C PHE A 29 15.01 -12.43 0.61
N THR A 30 15.35 -12.13 1.86
CA THR A 30 14.91 -10.90 2.54
C THR A 30 15.46 -9.66 1.82
N SER A 31 16.75 -9.66 1.46
CA SER A 31 17.36 -8.55 0.72
C SER A 31 16.77 -8.38 -0.68
N LEU A 32 16.48 -9.49 -1.38
CA LEU A 32 15.82 -9.46 -2.68
C LEU A 32 14.44 -8.83 -2.58
N LEU A 33 13.64 -9.25 -1.60
CA LEU A 33 12.34 -8.63 -1.35
C LEU A 33 12.52 -7.14 -1.06
N PHE A 34 13.41 -6.73 -0.16
CA PHE A 34 13.66 -5.31 0.11
C PHE A 34 13.91 -4.48 -1.16
N ILE A 35 14.76 -4.95 -2.08
CA ILE A 35 15.01 -4.27 -3.36
C ILE A 35 13.74 -4.24 -4.23
N LEU A 36 13.02 -5.36 -4.31
CA LEU A 36 11.77 -5.46 -5.05
C LEU A 36 10.65 -4.59 -4.47
N SER A 37 10.74 -4.15 -3.21
CA SER A 37 9.71 -3.36 -2.53
C SER A 37 9.46 -1.99 -3.16
N LEU A 38 10.41 -1.47 -3.92
CA LEU A 38 10.23 -0.24 -4.69
C LEU A 38 9.09 -0.40 -5.71
N ILE A 39 8.95 -1.58 -6.32
CA ILE A 39 7.94 -1.84 -7.35
C ILE A 39 6.51 -1.68 -6.79
N PRO A 40 6.07 -2.41 -5.75
CA PRO A 40 4.74 -2.23 -5.20
C PRO A 40 4.53 -0.84 -4.61
N VAL A 41 5.56 -0.19 -4.04
CA VAL A 41 5.44 1.18 -3.53
C VAL A 41 5.14 2.18 -4.64
N PHE A 42 5.97 2.23 -5.68
CA PHE A 42 5.75 3.14 -6.81
C PHE A 42 4.45 2.85 -7.54
N TRP A 43 4.12 1.55 -7.70
CA TRP A 43 2.88 1.15 -8.33
C TRP A 43 1.65 1.58 -7.51
N MET A 44 1.69 1.45 -6.18
CA MET A 44 0.60 1.89 -5.31
C MET A 44 0.44 3.41 -5.36
N VAL A 45 1.54 4.18 -5.31
CA VAL A 45 1.51 5.64 -5.45
C VAL A 45 0.89 6.03 -6.79
N TYR A 46 1.34 5.44 -7.89
CA TYR A 46 0.77 5.69 -9.22
C TYR A 46 -0.73 5.36 -9.27
N LYS A 47 -1.14 4.23 -8.69
CA LYS A 47 -2.53 3.80 -8.63
C LYS A 47 -3.40 4.75 -7.82
N VAL A 48 -2.90 5.22 -6.67
CA VAL A 48 -3.61 6.20 -5.85
C VAL A 48 -3.71 7.55 -6.56
N LEU A 49 -2.67 8.00 -7.25
CA LEU A 49 -2.70 9.26 -7.99
C LEU A 49 -3.64 9.22 -9.21
N LYS A 50 -3.75 8.06 -9.87
CA LYS A 50 -4.57 7.91 -11.08
C LYS A 50 -6.02 7.52 -10.80
N ASP A 51 -6.23 6.58 -9.87
CA ASP A 51 -7.53 5.99 -9.59
C ASP A 51 -8.09 6.44 -8.22
N GLY A 52 -7.36 7.31 -7.52
CA GLY A 52 -7.83 7.99 -6.31
C GLY A 52 -8.99 8.90 -6.65
N VAL A 53 -10.14 8.62 -6.05
CA VAL A 53 -11.32 9.50 -6.13
C VAL A 53 -10.95 10.79 -5.38
N GLU A 54 -11.18 11.95 -6.00
CA GLU A 54 -11.08 13.23 -5.29
C GLU A 54 -11.98 13.17 -4.05
N SER A 55 -11.42 13.51 -2.90
CA SER A 55 -12.22 13.62 -1.68
C SER A 55 -13.18 14.79 -1.86
N ASP A 56 -14.49 14.54 -1.85
CA ASP A 56 -15.52 15.58 -1.81
C ASP A 56 -15.39 16.47 -0.55
N LYS A 57 -14.59 16.04 0.45
CA LYS A 57 -14.27 16.84 1.63
C LYS A 57 -13.06 17.74 1.37
N HIS A 58 -13.28 19.04 1.47
CA HIS A 58 -12.23 20.05 1.41
C HIS A 58 -11.58 20.27 2.79
N TRP A 59 -10.30 20.68 2.79
CA TRP A 59 -9.52 20.95 4.01
C TRP A 59 -10.18 21.96 4.96
N ASP A 60 -11.02 22.83 4.42
CA ASP A 60 -11.69 23.91 5.15
C ASP A 60 -12.92 23.42 5.95
N GLU A 61 -13.35 22.18 5.76
CA GLU A 61 -14.58 21.65 6.35
C GLU A 61 -14.40 21.08 7.76
N GLY A 62 -13.19 21.11 8.35
CA GLY A 62 -12.93 20.90 9.79
C GLY A 62 -13.27 19.50 10.37
N HIS A 63 -14.01 18.66 9.66
CA HIS A 63 -14.62 17.43 10.17
C HIS A 63 -14.07 16.19 9.42
N PHE A 64 -12.78 15.92 9.62
CA PHE A 64 -12.14 14.71 9.07
C PHE A 64 -12.54 13.43 9.83
N TYR A 65 -12.95 13.53 11.11
CA TYR A 65 -13.21 12.37 11.97
C TYR A 65 -14.57 12.37 12.70
N ASP A 66 -15.45 13.33 12.44
CA ASP A 66 -16.76 13.34 13.08
C ASP A 66 -17.70 12.36 12.37
N HIS A 67 -17.80 11.17 12.95
CA HIS A 67 -18.98 10.31 12.82
C HIS A 67 -19.75 10.32 14.15
N PRO A 68 -21.09 10.29 14.12
CA PRO A 68 -21.93 10.19 15.32
C PRO A 68 -21.77 8.87 16.07
#